data_AF-A0A7S3KJR6-F1
#
_entry.id   AF-A0A7S3KJR6-F1
#
_cell.length_a   1.000
_cell.length_b   1.000
_cell.length_c   1.000
_cell.angle_alpha   90.00
_cell.angle_beta   90.00
_cell.angle_gamma   90.00
#
_symmetry.space_group_name_H-M   'P 1'
#
loop_
_entity.id
_entity.type
_entity.pdbx_description
1 polymer ?
#
loop_
_entity_poly.entity_id
_entity_poly.type
_entity_poly.pdbx_seq_one_letter_code
_entity_poly.pdbx_strand_id
1 'polypeptide(L)'
;LMVNNQLDLIIKKSDRYDETSSKKTRENKWDRLLKELDNSWIEEAKRIMKVYCESVDGSFIEEHESTIMWNFSIIDSEYGNSAAKQMKLDLQETLKYFNIEVCIGKGYLE
;
A
#
# COMPACT_ATOMS: atom_id res chain seq x y z
N LEU A 1 14.99 2.10 -47.09
CA LEU A 1 15.23 1.36 -45.83
C LEU A 1 14.05 0.46 -45.57
N MET A 2 14.20 -0.82 -45.87
CA MET A 2 13.37 -1.87 -45.28
C MET A 2 13.77 -1.95 -43.80
N VAL A 3 12.81 -1.94 -42.87
CA VAL A 3 12.89 -2.79 -41.68
C VAL A 3 11.51 -3.37 -41.41
N ASN A 4 11.51 -4.70 -41.33
CA ASN A 4 10.40 -5.62 -41.34
C ASN A 4 9.56 -5.61 -40.07
N ASN A 5 8.24 -5.73 -40.28
CA ASN A 5 7.36 -6.77 -39.73
C ASN A 5 7.94 -7.64 -38.61
N GLN A 6 7.57 -7.35 -37.36
CA GLN A 6 7.64 -8.34 -36.28
C GLN A 6 6.64 -8.09 -35.14
N LEU A 7 5.37 -7.75 -35.42
CA LEU A 7 4.32 -7.81 -34.38
C LEU A 7 2.96 -8.37 -34.87
N ASP A 8 2.78 -8.57 -36.18
CA ASP A 8 1.56 -9.18 -36.77
C ASP A 8 1.41 -10.69 -36.52
N LEU A 9 2.17 -11.27 -35.57
CA LEU A 9 2.21 -12.70 -35.30
C LEU A 9 1.72 -13.13 -33.91
N ILE A 10 1.41 -12.21 -32.99
CA ILE A 10 1.03 -12.59 -31.61
C ILE A 10 -0.47 -12.84 -31.44
N ILE A 11 -1.33 -12.32 -32.32
CA ILE A 11 -2.77 -12.63 -32.25
C ILE A 11 -3.19 -13.38 -33.51
N LYS A 12 -2.68 -14.61 -33.66
CA LYS A 12 -3.40 -15.61 -34.45
C LYS A 12 -4.78 -15.79 -33.82
N LYS A 13 -5.82 -15.41 -34.57
CA LYS A 13 -7.19 -15.86 -34.35
C LYS A 13 -7.19 -17.38 -34.15
N SER A 14 -7.36 -17.84 -32.91
CA SER A 14 -7.88 -19.17 -32.67
C SER A 14 -9.41 -19.06 -32.70
N ASP A 15 -9.97 -19.08 -33.92
CA ASP A 15 -11.39 -19.28 -34.10
C ASP A 15 -11.71 -20.73 -33.72
N ARG A 16 -12.12 -20.94 -32.47
CA ARG A 16 -12.88 -22.11 -32.06
C ARG A 16 -14.14 -21.60 -31.36
N TYR A 17 -15.22 -21.53 -32.14
CA TYR A 17 -16.57 -21.27 -31.63
C TYR A 17 -17.03 -22.49 -30.84
N ASP A 18 -17.19 -22.34 -29.52
CA ASP A 18 -18.08 -23.18 -28.73
C ASP A 18 -19.36 -22.37 -28.49
N GLU A 19 -20.46 -22.90 -29.01
CA GLU A 19 -21.77 -22.26 -29.10
C GLU A 19 -22.62 -22.74 -27.91
N THR A 20 -22.33 -22.24 -26.71
CA THR A 20 -23.32 -22.23 -25.62
C THR A 20 -23.31 -20.90 -24.87
N SER A 21 -24.48 -20.27 -24.91
CA SER A 21 -24.83 -18.94 -24.41
C SER A 21 -24.43 -18.68 -22.95
N SER A 22 -23.46 -17.80 -22.75
CA SER A 22 -23.55 -16.75 -21.72
C SER A 22 -22.60 -15.61 -22.08
N LYS A 23 -23.15 -14.42 -22.38
CA LYS A 23 -22.37 -13.19 -22.57
C LYS A 23 -21.65 -12.87 -21.26
N LYS A 24 -20.41 -13.35 -21.09
CA LYS A 24 -19.55 -12.93 -19.99
C LYS A 24 -19.02 -11.55 -20.32
N THR A 25 -19.70 -10.52 -19.83
CA THR A 25 -19.11 -9.18 -19.68
C THR A 25 -17.75 -9.36 -19.04
N ARG A 26 -16.69 -8.93 -19.71
CA ARG A 26 -15.35 -8.83 -19.09
C ARG A 26 -15.47 -7.74 -18.04
N GLU A 27 -15.95 -8.09 -16.86
CA GLU A 27 -15.82 -7.25 -15.68
C GLU A 27 -14.31 -7.08 -15.47
N ASN A 28 -13.81 -5.87 -15.69
CA ASN A 28 -12.45 -5.47 -15.32
C ASN A 28 -12.39 -5.42 -13.79
N LYS A 29 -12.38 -6.60 -13.15
CA LYS A 29 -12.17 -6.72 -11.71
C LYS A 29 -10.68 -6.58 -11.46
N TRP A 30 -10.33 -5.66 -10.58
CA TRP A 30 -9.00 -5.57 -10.02
C TRP A 30 -8.76 -6.83 -9.18
N ASP A 31 -7.82 -7.66 -9.61
CA ASP A 31 -7.40 -8.84 -8.85
C ASP A 31 -6.39 -8.40 -7.78
N ARG A 32 -6.61 -8.83 -6.53
CA ARG A 32 -5.61 -8.66 -5.47
C ARG A 32 -4.37 -9.51 -5.82
N LEU A 33 -3.19 -8.88 -5.80
CA LEU A 33 -1.93 -9.56 -6.06
C LEU A 33 -1.60 -10.63 -5.00
N LEU A 34 -2.15 -10.48 -3.79
CA LEU A 34 -1.97 -11.42 -2.67
C LEU A 34 -3.36 -11.89 -2.21
N LYS A 35 -3.56 -13.22 -2.19
CA LYS A 35 -4.81 -13.83 -1.70
C LYS A 35 -4.96 -13.73 -0.17
N GLU A 36 -3.84 -13.68 0.54
CA GLU A 36 -3.75 -13.60 1.99
C GLU A 36 -2.64 -12.60 2.33
N LEU A 37 -3.02 -11.44 2.85
CA LEU A 37 -2.11 -10.48 3.46
C LEU A 37 -2.08 -10.78 4.96
N ASP A 38 -0.90 -11.11 5.49
CA ASP A 38 -0.69 -11.12 6.93
C ASP A 38 -0.72 -9.67 7.40
N ASN A 39 -1.84 -9.26 8.01
CA ASN A 39 -2.05 -7.91 8.53
C ASN A 39 -1.75 -7.82 10.03
N SER A 40 -1.10 -8.83 10.64
CA SER A 40 -0.71 -8.79 12.06
C SER A 40 0.24 -7.63 12.37
N TRP A 41 1.07 -7.23 11.41
CA TRP A 41 1.95 -6.07 11.54
C TRP A 41 1.20 -4.74 11.63
N ILE A 42 -0.01 -4.64 11.04
CA ILE A 42 -0.83 -3.42 11.10
C ILE A 42 -1.29 -3.18 12.54
N GLU A 43 -1.75 -4.23 13.22
CA GLU A 43 -2.15 -4.14 14.62
C GLU A 43 -0.96 -3.76 15.52
N GLU A 44 0.22 -4.31 15.25
CA GLU A 44 1.44 -3.97 15.97
C GLU A 44 1.85 -2.50 15.75
N ALA A 45 1.90 -2.06 14.49
CA ALA A 45 2.20 -0.69 14.12
C ALA A 45 1.20 0.30 14.75
N LYS A 46 -0.09 -0.05 14.74
CA LYS A 46 -1.16 0.75 15.33
C LYS A 46 -1.00 0.93 16.84
N ARG A 47 -0.54 -0.10 17.56
CA ARG A 47 -0.25 0.04 19.00
C ARG A 47 0.83 1.09 19.25
N ILE A 48 1.88 1.09 18.44
CA ILE A 48 2.96 2.09 18.54
C ILE A 48 2.42 3.48 18.17
N MET A 49 1.77 3.61 17.02
CA MET A 49 1.25 4.88 16.53
C MET A 49 0.26 5.54 17.50
N LYS A 50 -0.55 4.76 18.22
CA LYS A 50 -1.49 5.28 19.23
C LYS A 50 -0.81 6.06 20.35
N VAL A 51 0.34 5.59 20.84
CA VAL A 51 1.11 6.27 21.89
C VAL A 51 1.52 7.69 21.47
N TYR A 52 1.93 7.82 20.21
CA TYR A 52 2.28 9.13 19.64
C TYR A 52 1.03 9.96 19.31
N CYS A 53 -0.05 9.32 18.88
CA CYS A 53 -1.32 10.00 18.64
C CYS A 53 -1.87 10.67 19.92
N GLU A 54 -1.71 10.02 21.07
CA GLU A 54 -2.06 10.56 22.38
C GLU A 54 -1.11 11.66 22.85
N SER A 55 0.14 11.65 22.40
CA SER A 55 1.16 12.62 22.79
C SER A 55 1.16 13.88 21.93
N VAL A 56 0.64 13.80 20.71
CA VAL A 56 0.67 14.88 19.71
C VAL A 56 -0.76 15.29 19.35
N ASP A 57 -1.26 16.33 20.03
CA ASP A 57 -2.62 16.83 19.89
C ASP A 57 -2.97 17.25 18.45
N GLY A 58 -4.06 16.68 17.93
CA GLY A 58 -4.51 16.93 16.56
C GLY A 58 -3.90 15.99 15.52
N SER A 59 -3.02 15.07 15.92
CA SER A 59 -2.59 13.99 15.05
C SER A 59 -3.62 12.88 15.01
N PHE A 60 -3.61 12.07 13.95
CA PHE A 60 -4.55 10.96 13.79
C PHE A 60 -3.94 9.82 12.98
N ILE A 61 -4.57 8.66 13.07
CA ILE A 61 -4.15 7.44 12.38
C ILE A 61 -5.19 7.10 11.30
N GLU A 62 -4.72 6.84 10.09
CA GLU A 62 -5.50 6.30 8.98
C GLU A 62 -5.03 4.88 8.66
N GLU A 63 -5.97 3.98 8.42
CA GLU A 63 -5.69 2.57 8.14
C GLU A 63 -6.33 2.16 6.81
N HIS A 64 -5.54 1.47 6.00
CA HIS A 64 -5.94 0.85 4.74
C HIS A 64 -5.59 -0.63 4.75
N GLU A 65 -6.03 -1.38 3.73
CA GLU A 65 -5.89 -2.85 3.70
C GLU A 65 -4.45 -3.35 3.81
N SER A 66 -3.47 -2.54 3.39
CA SER A 66 -2.04 -2.90 3.35
C SER A 66 -1.11 -1.76 3.79
N THR A 67 -1.64 -0.74 4.46
CA THR A 67 -0.90 0.48 4.84
C THR A 67 -1.54 1.10 6.07
N ILE A 68 -0.72 1.70 6.93
CA ILE A 68 -1.18 2.48 8.07
C ILE A 68 -0.38 3.78 8.10
N MET A 69 -1.06 4.90 8.31
CA MET A 69 -0.45 6.22 8.27
C MET A 69 -0.77 7.00 9.53
N TRP A 70 0.23 7.69 10.09
CA TRP A 70 0.05 8.69 11.13
C TRP A 70 0.23 10.08 10.54
N ASN A 71 -0.82 10.91 10.61
CA ASN A 71 -0.85 12.26 10.06
C ASN A 71 -0.65 13.31 11.18
N PHE A 72 0.29 14.23 10.98
CA PHE A 72 0.61 15.33 11.88
C PHE A 72 0.71 16.67 11.14
N SER A 73 0.15 16.76 9.94
CA SER A 73 0.31 17.89 9.01
C SER A 73 -0.18 19.24 9.57
N ILE A 74 -1.15 19.22 10.49
CA ILE A 74 -1.71 20.44 11.11
C ILE A 74 -0.88 20.95 12.30
N ILE A 75 0.14 20.20 12.74
CA ILE A 75 0.86 20.39 14.01
C ILE A 75 2.24 21.03 13.75
N ASP A 76 2.35 21.81 12.67
CA ASP A 76 3.58 22.39 12.12
C ASP A 76 4.57 22.82 13.21
N SER A 77 5.57 21.97 13.45
CA SER A 77 6.68 22.23 14.37
C SER A 77 7.74 21.15 14.24
N GLU A 78 8.97 21.53 14.57
CA GLU A 78 10.12 20.65 14.77
C GLU A 78 9.79 19.45 15.68
N TYR A 79 8.80 19.59 16.56
CA TYR A 79 8.28 18.54 17.43
C TYR A 79 7.63 17.39 16.66
N GLY A 80 6.69 17.66 15.74
CA GLY A 80 6.05 16.61 14.92
C GLY A 80 7.06 15.83 14.07
N ASN A 81 8.04 16.53 13.49
CA ASN A 81 9.13 15.90 12.76
C ASN A 81 10.05 15.06 13.64
N SER A 82 10.32 15.51 14.88
CA SER A 82 11.13 14.75 15.84
C SER A 82 10.39 13.50 16.33
N ALA A 83 9.09 13.64 16.61
CA ALA A 83 8.21 12.52 16.95
C ALA A 83 8.12 11.49 15.81
N ALA A 84 7.97 11.94 14.55
CA ALA A 84 7.98 11.05 13.38
C ALA A 84 9.30 10.27 13.24
N LYS A 85 10.45 10.94 13.46
CA LYS A 85 11.76 10.29 13.44
C LYS A 85 11.89 9.22 14.52
N GLN A 86 11.45 9.52 15.75
CA GLN A 86 11.49 8.56 16.85
C GLN A 86 10.53 7.39 16.60
N MET A 87 9.30 7.67 16.18
CA MET A 87 8.31 6.65 15.83
C MET A 87 8.83 5.73 14.73
N LYS A 88 9.51 6.27 13.70
CA LYS A 88 10.11 5.46 12.65
C LYS A 88 11.13 4.46 13.21
N LEU A 89 12.00 4.89 14.13
CA LEU A 89 12.97 3.99 14.77
C LEU A 89 12.27 2.89 15.56
N ASP A 90 11.25 3.24 16.34
CA ASP A 90 10.48 2.28 17.15
C ASP A 90 9.74 1.26 16.27
N LEU A 91 9.15 1.71 15.17
CA LEU A 91 8.48 0.86 14.18
C LEU A 91 9.48 -0.05 13.47
N GLN A 92 10.61 0.49 13.01
CA GLN A 92 11.65 -0.29 12.35
C GLN A 92 12.22 -1.38 13.27
N GLU A 93 12.42 -1.10 14.55
CA GLU A 93 12.92 -2.09 15.51
C GLU A 93 11.88 -3.16 15.83
N THR A 94 10.62 -2.76 16.07
CA THR A 94 9.54 -3.70 16.44
C THR A 94 9.13 -4.57 15.26
N LEU A 95 9.08 -3.99 14.06
CA LEU A 95 8.56 -4.64 12.86
C LEU A 95 9.66 -5.19 11.94
N LYS A 96 10.92 -5.26 12.39
CA LYS A 96 12.07 -5.70 11.59
C LYS A 96 11.96 -7.09 10.95
N TYR A 97 11.07 -7.94 11.45
CA TYR A 97 10.84 -9.29 10.92
C TYR A 97 9.73 -9.35 9.87
N PHE A 98 8.98 -8.26 9.69
CA PHE A 98 7.98 -8.13 8.63
C PHE A 98 8.63 -7.52 7.39
N ASN A 99 8.16 -7.93 6.21
CA ASN A 99 8.59 -7.36 4.94
C ASN A 99 7.80 -6.07 4.64
N ILE A 100 8.05 -5.03 5.45
CA ILE A 100 7.39 -3.72 5.35
C ILE A 100 8.43 -2.60 5.24
N GLU A 101 7.99 -1.46 4.71
CA GLU A 101 8.78 -0.24 4.63
C GLU A 101 8.16 0.82 5.54
N VAL A 102 9.00 1.64 6.18
CA VAL A 102 8.57 2.76 7.02
C VAL A 102 9.12 4.06 6.44
N CYS A 103 8.24 4.92 6.00
CA CYS A 103 8.50 6.15 5.27
C CYS A 103 8.04 7.38 6.06
N ILE A 104 8.86 8.43 6.04
CA ILE A 104 8.47 9.74 6.58
C ILE A 104 8.24 10.66 5.38
N GLY A 105 7.01 11.13 5.26
CA GLY A 105 6.62 12.13 4.28
C GLY A 105 6.50 13.53 4.87
N LYS A 106 5.89 14.45 4.11
CA LYS A 106 5.66 15.81 4.57
C LYS A 106 4.40 15.88 5.44
N GLY A 107 4.58 15.80 6.76
CA GLY A 107 3.48 15.87 7.72
C GLY A 107 2.78 14.53 7.97
N TYR A 108 3.41 13.42 7.59
CA TYR A 108 2.91 12.08 7.86
C TYR A 108 4.05 11.05 7.96
N LEU A 109 3.76 9.93 8.60
CA LEU A 109 4.57 8.71 8.61
C LEU A 109 3.69 7.56 8.12
N GLU A 110 4.21 6.75 7.20
CA GLU A 110 3.54 5.57 6.61
C GLU A 110 4.41 4.32 6.68
#